data_AF-W8U8M9-F1
#
_entry.id   AF-W8U8M9-F1
#
_cell.length_a   1.000
_cell.length_b   1.000
_cell.length_c   1.000
_cell.angle_alpha   90.00
_cell.angle_beta   90.00
_cell.angle_gamma   90.00
#
_symmetry.space_group_name_H-M   'P 1'
#
loop_
_entity.id
_entity.type
_entity.pdbx_description
1 polymer ?
#
loop_
_entity_poly.entity_id
_entity_poly.type
_entity_poly.pdbx_seq_one_letter_code
_entity_poly.pdbx_strand_id
1 'polypeptide(L)'
;MVLEGITIDKKPLKDHLEAVGHRDAFYYVQQLVSTNEAFSEKVIKDIHSLVLIDMPEDKGVYRRIPVRIMGVFHEPPQPYLVPVQMEQLIAEFENTKLNPIESAALFHLKFEGIHPFIDGNGRTGRLILNFTLMQNGYPPINVKFTDRRRYYECFDMYYRDGTAEPMVRMVAEYVEESLEEYLKLLK
;
A
#
# COMPACT_ATOMS: atom_id res chain seq x y z
N MET A 1 -22.15 -6.27 13.75
CA MET A 1 -23.32 -5.37 13.62
C MET A 1 -23.43 -4.99 12.15
N VAL A 2 -24.63 -5.04 11.60
CA VAL A 2 -24.97 -5.20 10.17
C VAL A 2 -24.51 -4.01 9.30
N LEU A 3 -23.58 -4.23 8.37
CA LEU A 3 -23.23 -3.31 7.27
C LEU A 3 -24.11 -3.54 6.01
N GLU A 4 -25.38 -3.93 6.20
CA GLU A 4 -26.35 -4.11 5.11
C GLU A 4 -27.10 -2.80 4.82
N GLY A 5 -26.36 -1.70 4.66
CA GLY A 5 -26.91 -0.48 4.10
C GLY A 5 -26.75 -0.51 2.57
N ILE A 6 -27.76 -0.05 1.84
CA ILE A 6 -27.65 0.20 0.39
C ILE A 6 -27.43 1.71 0.20
N THR A 7 -26.40 2.08 -0.56
CA THR A 7 -26.04 3.48 -0.82
C THR A 7 -26.39 3.91 -2.25
N ILE A 8 -25.86 5.05 -2.71
CA ILE A 8 -26.07 5.58 -4.07
C ILE A 8 -25.81 4.47 -5.11
N ASP A 9 -26.74 4.31 -6.05
CA ASP A 9 -26.71 3.28 -7.11
C ASP A 9 -26.78 1.82 -6.63
N LYS A 10 -27.46 1.57 -5.51
CA LYS A 10 -27.70 0.23 -4.94
C LYS A 10 -26.44 -0.55 -4.50
N LYS A 11 -25.29 0.13 -4.38
CA LYS A 11 -24.06 -0.52 -3.92
C LYS A 11 -24.05 -0.77 -2.41
N PRO A 12 -23.34 -1.82 -1.95
CA PRO A 12 -23.16 -2.08 -0.53
C PRO A 12 -22.59 -0.87 0.22
N LEU A 13 -23.04 -0.62 1.44
CA LEU A 13 -22.50 0.40 2.34
C LEU A 13 -21.00 0.19 2.57
N LYS A 14 -20.56 -1.07 2.60
CA LYS A 14 -19.13 -1.42 2.66
C LYS A 14 -18.34 -0.70 1.57
N ASP A 15 -18.70 -0.85 0.30
CA ASP A 15 -17.98 -0.21 -0.83
C ASP A 15 -17.90 1.31 -0.65
N HIS A 16 -18.95 1.92 -0.10
CA HIS A 16 -18.98 3.35 0.18
C HIS A 16 -17.99 3.74 1.28
N LEU A 17 -17.97 2.97 2.37
CA LEU A 17 -17.03 3.15 3.48
C LEU A 17 -15.58 2.92 3.04
N GLU A 18 -15.32 1.93 2.18
CA GLU A 18 -13.98 1.68 1.64
C GLU A 18 -13.49 2.85 0.77
N ALA A 19 -14.37 3.42 -0.05
CA ALA A 19 -14.02 4.60 -0.87
C ALA A 19 -13.75 5.83 0.00
N VAL A 20 -14.60 6.08 1.01
CA VAL A 20 -14.42 7.18 1.97
C VAL A 20 -13.14 7.00 2.78
N GLY A 21 -12.91 5.81 3.34
CA GLY A 21 -11.73 5.48 4.11
C GLY A 21 -10.44 5.63 3.32
N HIS A 22 -10.43 5.17 2.05
CA HIS A 22 -9.27 5.36 1.19
C HIS A 22 -8.99 6.84 0.87
N ARG A 23 -10.03 7.65 0.62
CA ARG A 23 -9.88 9.10 0.41
C ARG A 23 -9.27 9.76 1.65
N ASP A 24 -9.82 9.47 2.82
CA ASP A 24 -9.37 10.08 4.07
C ASP A 24 -7.94 9.64 4.42
N ALA A 25 -7.59 8.38 4.16
CA ALA A 25 -6.23 7.87 4.27
C ALA A 25 -5.26 8.58 3.32
N PHE A 26 -5.67 8.87 2.08
CA PHE A 26 -4.85 9.63 1.14
C PHE A 26 -4.61 11.07 1.61
N TYR A 27 -5.64 11.76 2.12
CA TYR A 27 -5.47 13.10 2.70
C TYR A 27 -4.56 13.08 3.92
N TYR A 28 -4.65 12.04 4.74
CA TYR A 28 -3.70 11.85 5.85
C TYR A 28 -2.27 11.68 5.34
N VAL A 29 -2.02 10.88 4.30
CA VAL A 29 -0.69 10.75 3.67
C VAL A 29 -0.19 12.10 3.16
N GLN A 30 -1.03 12.91 2.49
CA GLN A 30 -0.64 14.27 2.07
C GLN A 30 -0.26 15.16 3.25
N GLN A 31 -1.01 15.07 4.36
CA GLN A 31 -0.68 15.81 5.59
C GLN A 31 0.68 15.38 6.15
N LEU A 32 0.95 14.08 6.25
CA LEU A 32 2.23 13.55 6.72
C LEU A 32 3.42 14.07 5.89
N VAL A 33 3.25 14.13 4.56
CA VAL A 33 4.27 14.71 3.68
C VAL A 33 4.45 16.21 3.95
N SER A 34 3.36 16.96 4.10
CA SER A 34 3.43 18.40 4.35
C SER A 34 4.12 18.76 5.67
N THR A 35 4.03 17.90 6.69
CA THR A 35 4.67 18.08 7.98
C THR A 35 6.03 17.38 8.08
N ASN A 36 6.49 16.75 7.01
CA ASN A 36 7.73 15.96 6.96
C ASN A 36 7.81 14.91 8.08
N GLU A 37 6.69 14.21 8.33
CA GLU A 37 6.61 13.17 9.36
C GLU A 37 7.50 11.97 9.00
N ALA A 38 8.23 11.42 9.98
CA ALA A 38 9.05 10.23 9.74
C ALA A 38 8.20 8.98 9.48
N PHE A 39 8.66 8.13 8.56
CA PHE A 39 8.06 6.81 8.34
C PHE A 39 8.22 5.95 9.60
N SER A 40 7.14 5.32 10.07
CA SER A 40 7.16 4.52 11.30
C SER A 40 6.04 3.48 11.31
N GLU A 41 6.15 2.51 12.23
CA GLU A 41 5.10 1.50 12.45
C GLU A 41 3.74 2.15 12.77
N LYS A 42 3.77 3.24 13.55
CA LYS A 42 2.58 4.02 13.89
C LYS A 42 1.92 4.61 12.63
N VAL A 43 2.71 5.22 11.74
CA VAL A 43 2.19 5.76 10.47
C VAL A 43 1.49 4.68 9.64
N ILE A 44 2.10 3.49 9.53
CA ILE A 44 1.49 2.35 8.82
C ILE A 44 0.15 1.96 9.44
N LYS A 45 0.07 1.84 10.77
CA LYS A 45 -1.15 1.47 11.49
C LYS A 45 -2.22 2.57 11.40
N ASP A 46 -1.84 3.84 11.42
CA ASP A 46 -2.76 4.97 11.27
C ASP A 46 -3.36 5.01 9.86
N ILE A 47 -2.54 4.84 8.81
CA ILE A 47 -3.01 4.71 7.42
C ILE A 47 -3.99 3.53 7.32
N HIS A 48 -3.61 2.36 7.83
CA HIS A 48 -4.48 1.19 7.83
C HIS A 48 -5.79 1.42 8.60
N SER A 49 -5.75 2.17 9.70
CA SER A 49 -6.94 2.49 10.50
C SER A 49 -7.98 3.29 9.72
N LEU A 50 -7.54 4.17 8.82
CA LEU A 50 -8.42 4.94 7.93
C LEU A 50 -8.92 4.09 6.76
N VAL A 51 -8.04 3.23 6.20
CA VAL A 51 -8.39 2.30 5.12
C VAL A 51 -9.48 1.31 5.54
N LEU A 52 -9.40 0.75 6.75
CA LEU A 52 -10.27 -0.31 7.24
C LEU A 52 -11.38 0.23 8.17
N ILE A 53 -11.98 1.36 7.82
CA ILE A 53 -13.02 2.02 8.64
C ILE A 53 -14.28 1.16 8.81
N ASP A 54 -14.54 0.25 7.88
CA ASP A 54 -15.68 -0.67 7.89
C ASP A 54 -15.48 -1.87 8.85
N MET A 55 -14.26 -2.11 9.36
CA MET A 55 -13.97 -3.14 10.37
C MET A 55 -13.30 -2.54 11.62
N PRO A 56 -14.08 -1.91 12.53
CA PRO A 56 -13.54 -1.15 13.66
C PRO A 56 -12.63 -1.93 14.62
N GLU A 57 -12.84 -3.24 14.76
CA GLU A 57 -12.08 -4.11 15.68
C GLU A 57 -10.69 -4.46 15.14
N ASP A 58 -10.51 -4.42 13.82
CA ASP A 58 -9.29 -4.87 13.14
C ASP A 58 -8.45 -3.71 12.57
N LYS A 59 -9.01 -2.49 12.55
CA LYS A 59 -8.34 -1.31 11.98
C LYS A 59 -7.07 -0.97 12.77
N GLY A 60 -5.95 -0.78 12.05
CA GLY A 60 -4.64 -0.51 12.65
C GLY A 60 -4.01 -1.64 13.47
N VAL A 61 -4.60 -2.85 13.52
CA VAL A 61 -4.12 -3.95 14.35
C VAL A 61 -3.56 -5.07 13.49
N TYR A 62 -2.35 -5.53 13.77
CA TYR A 62 -1.79 -6.69 13.09
C TYR A 62 -2.63 -7.95 13.33
N ARG A 63 -2.77 -8.75 12.28
CA ARG A 63 -3.58 -9.97 12.31
C ARG A 63 -3.08 -10.92 13.38
N ARG A 64 -4.02 -11.60 14.04
CA ARG A 64 -3.75 -12.61 15.06
C ARG A 64 -4.00 -14.04 14.56
N ILE A 65 -4.46 -14.17 13.32
CA ILE A 65 -4.77 -15.44 12.67
C ILE A 65 -3.99 -15.60 11.36
N PRO A 66 -3.68 -16.84 10.95
CA PRO A 66 -3.10 -17.10 9.64
C PRO A 66 -4.03 -16.65 8.53
N VAL A 67 -3.45 -16.18 7.43
CA VAL A 67 -4.17 -15.77 6.22
C VAL A 67 -3.49 -16.38 5.01
N ARG A 68 -4.24 -16.52 3.92
CA ARG A 68 -3.70 -16.95 2.63
C ARG A 68 -4.05 -15.90 1.58
N ILE A 69 -3.04 -15.47 0.84
CA ILE A 69 -3.25 -14.61 -0.32
C ILE A 69 -3.60 -15.52 -1.49
N MET A 70 -4.78 -15.35 -2.06
CA MET A 70 -5.23 -16.18 -3.18
C MET A 70 -4.47 -15.81 -4.46
N GLY A 71 -3.91 -16.82 -5.13
CA GLY A 71 -3.31 -16.64 -6.46
C GLY A 71 -1.89 -16.08 -6.48
N VAL A 72 -1.17 -16.11 -5.36
CA VAL A 72 0.26 -15.76 -5.30
C VAL A 72 1.10 -16.96 -4.86
N PHE A 73 2.39 -16.95 -5.22
CA PHE A 73 3.34 -18.03 -4.90
C PHE A 73 3.86 -18.00 -3.45
N HIS A 74 3.67 -16.88 -2.76
CA HIS A 74 4.20 -16.67 -1.42
C HIS A 74 3.16 -16.92 -0.33
N GLU A 75 3.56 -17.63 0.72
CA GLU A 75 2.76 -17.78 1.94
C GLU A 75 3.18 -16.72 2.97
N PRO A 76 2.24 -15.91 3.48
CA PRO A 76 2.55 -14.94 4.52
C PRO A 76 3.10 -15.60 5.78
N PRO A 77 3.90 -14.88 6.58
CA PRO A 77 4.43 -15.38 7.84
C PRO A 77 3.33 -15.76 8.85
N GLN A 78 3.70 -16.55 9.86
CA GLN A 78 2.80 -16.81 10.97
C GLN A 78 2.49 -15.51 11.75
N PRO A 79 1.28 -15.36 12.33
CA PRO A 79 0.86 -14.11 12.97
C PRO A 79 1.82 -13.59 14.04
N TYR A 80 2.42 -14.49 14.82
CA TYR A 80 3.38 -14.12 15.87
C TYR A 80 4.72 -13.58 15.34
N LEU A 81 5.02 -13.77 14.05
CA LEU A 81 6.21 -13.23 13.38
C LEU A 81 5.94 -11.86 12.73
N VAL A 82 4.67 -11.48 12.52
CA VAL A 82 4.32 -10.22 11.83
C VAL A 82 4.95 -9.00 12.51
N PRO A 83 4.85 -8.80 13.85
CA PRO A 83 5.41 -7.60 14.48
C PRO A 83 6.92 -7.46 14.25
N VAL A 84 7.68 -8.54 14.47
CA VAL A 84 9.15 -8.52 14.31
C VAL A 84 9.57 -8.35 12.85
N GLN A 85 8.84 -8.94 11.89
CA GLN A 85 9.15 -8.75 10.47
C GLN A 85 8.82 -7.33 9.99
N MET A 86 7.75 -6.72 10.51
CA MET A 86 7.43 -5.32 10.22
C MET A 86 8.46 -4.37 10.80
N GLU A 87 8.91 -4.60 12.05
CA GLU A 87 10.01 -3.84 12.67
C GLU A 87 11.29 -3.93 11.84
N GLN A 88 11.68 -5.15 11.43
CA GLN A 88 12.84 -5.38 10.57
C GLN A 88 12.70 -4.69 9.21
N LEU A 89 11.52 -4.76 8.59
CA LEU A 89 11.25 -4.10 7.31
C LEU A 89 11.36 -2.59 7.44
N ILE A 90 10.81 -1.99 8.48
CA ILE A 90 10.92 -0.53 8.70
C ILE A 90 12.39 -0.14 8.88
N ALA A 91 13.12 -0.84 9.76
CA ALA A 91 14.52 -0.58 10.03
C ALA A 91 15.42 -0.73 8.79
N GLU A 92 15.13 -1.69 7.91
CA GLU A 92 15.84 -1.86 6.63
C GLU A 92 15.77 -0.60 5.74
N PHE A 93 14.66 0.13 5.80
CA PHE A 93 14.40 1.27 4.93
C PHE A 93 14.68 2.64 5.56
N GLU A 94 14.95 2.72 6.87
CA GLU A 94 15.30 3.99 7.55
C GLU A 94 16.52 4.69 6.94
N ASN A 95 17.51 3.92 6.47
CA ASN A 95 18.78 4.45 5.92
C ASN A 95 19.16 3.81 4.58
N THR A 96 18.16 3.39 3.81
CA THR A 96 18.40 2.77 2.50
C THR A 96 19.09 3.75 1.54
N LYS A 97 20.01 3.22 0.72
CA LYS A 97 20.69 3.97 -0.35
C LYS A 97 20.04 3.76 -1.72
N LEU A 98 18.94 3.01 -1.77
CA LEU A 98 18.16 2.82 -2.98
C LEU A 98 17.60 4.17 -3.44
N ASN A 99 17.43 4.33 -4.75
CA ASN A 99 16.71 5.51 -5.22
C ASN A 99 15.23 5.46 -4.75
N PRO A 100 14.52 6.59 -4.65
CA PRO A 100 13.18 6.62 -4.07
C PRO A 100 12.16 5.69 -4.75
N ILE A 101 12.26 5.49 -6.07
CA ILE A 101 11.35 4.61 -6.82
C ILE A 101 11.66 3.14 -6.49
N GLU A 102 12.92 2.76 -6.49
CA GLU A 102 13.36 1.42 -6.06
C GLU A 102 12.95 1.13 -4.62
N SER A 103 13.16 2.09 -3.73
CA SER A 103 12.81 2.01 -2.32
C SER A 103 11.31 1.79 -2.14
N ALA A 104 10.47 2.62 -2.77
CA ALA A 104 9.02 2.51 -2.70
C ALA A 104 8.51 1.17 -3.26
N ALA A 105 9.04 0.72 -4.40
CA ALA A 105 8.68 -0.54 -5.03
C ALA A 105 9.08 -1.77 -4.18
N LEU A 106 10.30 -1.79 -3.65
CA LEU A 106 10.78 -2.92 -2.86
C LEU A 106 10.10 -2.99 -1.49
N PHE A 107 9.89 -1.84 -0.84
CA PHE A 107 9.11 -1.80 0.41
C PHE A 107 7.71 -2.36 0.18
N HIS A 108 7.06 -1.93 -0.91
CA HIS A 108 5.72 -2.39 -1.26
C HIS A 108 5.65 -3.91 -1.47
N LEU A 109 6.60 -4.49 -2.22
CA LEU A 109 6.72 -5.94 -2.39
C LEU A 109 6.81 -6.66 -1.04
N LYS A 110 7.76 -6.24 -0.19
CA LYS A 110 8.01 -6.88 1.11
C LYS A 110 6.83 -6.73 2.07
N PHE A 111 6.21 -5.55 2.12
CA PHE A 111 5.03 -5.28 2.95
C PHE A 111 3.86 -6.21 2.59
N GLU A 112 3.54 -6.35 1.31
CA GLU A 112 2.45 -7.24 0.85
C GLU A 112 2.76 -8.71 1.13
N GLY A 113 4.03 -9.12 1.14
CA GLY A 113 4.45 -10.47 1.53
C GLY A 113 4.26 -10.76 3.01
N ILE A 114 4.67 -9.83 3.88
CA ILE A 114 4.40 -9.95 5.32
C ILE A 114 2.88 -10.02 5.57
N HIS A 115 2.12 -9.27 4.77
CA HIS A 115 0.67 -9.21 4.80
C HIS A 115 0.14 -8.97 6.23
N PRO A 116 0.51 -7.85 6.87
CA PRO A 116 0.42 -7.69 8.32
C PRO A 116 -1.02 -7.58 8.86
N PHE A 117 -1.98 -7.21 8.03
CA PHE A 117 -3.37 -6.98 8.45
C PHE A 117 -4.31 -8.08 7.95
N ILE A 118 -5.52 -8.16 8.52
CA ILE A 118 -6.52 -9.18 8.14
C ILE A 118 -7.18 -8.89 6.78
N ASP A 119 -7.32 -7.61 6.43
CA ASP A 119 -7.78 -7.07 5.16
C ASP A 119 -7.08 -5.70 4.97
N GLY A 120 -7.26 -5.03 3.83
CA GLY A 120 -6.76 -3.67 3.61
C GLY A 120 -5.31 -3.58 3.15
N ASN A 121 -4.53 -4.68 3.21
CA ASN A 121 -3.08 -4.71 2.89
C ASN A 121 -2.77 -4.00 1.56
N GLY A 122 -3.33 -4.46 0.44
CA GLY A 122 -3.09 -3.83 -0.88
C GLY A 122 -3.37 -2.33 -0.94
N ARG A 123 -4.42 -1.86 -0.26
CA ARG A 123 -4.78 -0.43 -0.21
C ARG A 123 -3.76 0.36 0.61
N THR A 124 -3.45 -0.14 1.81
CA THR A 124 -2.42 0.44 2.68
C THR A 124 -1.04 0.42 2.02
N GLY A 125 -0.66 -0.67 1.36
CA GLY A 125 0.62 -0.82 0.66
C GLY A 125 0.80 0.20 -0.46
N ARG A 126 -0.24 0.47 -1.26
CA ARG A 126 -0.20 1.51 -2.29
C ARG A 126 -0.17 2.93 -1.72
N LEU A 127 -0.83 3.16 -0.58
CA LEU A 127 -0.75 4.44 0.13
C LEU A 127 0.65 4.68 0.72
N ILE A 128 1.29 3.64 1.26
CA ILE A 128 2.68 3.71 1.73
C ILE A 128 3.64 3.95 0.56
N LEU A 129 3.45 3.25 -0.56
CA LEU A 129 4.21 3.49 -1.79
C LEU A 129 4.15 4.98 -2.18
N ASN A 130 2.94 5.54 -2.24
CA ASN A 130 2.75 6.96 -2.55
C ASN A 130 3.32 7.89 -1.47
N PHE A 131 3.28 7.50 -0.20
CA PHE A 131 3.92 8.26 0.87
C PHE A 131 5.43 8.38 0.63
N THR A 132 6.12 7.26 0.35
CA THR A 132 7.55 7.25 0.04
C THR A 132 7.87 8.09 -1.19
N LEU A 133 7.09 7.97 -2.27
CA LEU A 133 7.29 8.79 -3.49
C LEU A 133 7.13 10.29 -3.20
N MET A 134 6.03 10.67 -2.57
CA MET A 134 5.69 12.07 -2.29
C MET A 134 6.67 12.73 -1.30
N GLN A 135 7.15 12.00 -0.28
CA GLN A 135 8.21 12.50 0.60
C GLN A 135 9.50 12.86 -0.15
N ASN A 136 9.75 12.19 -1.28
CA ASN A 136 10.91 12.43 -2.13
C ASN A 136 10.61 13.36 -3.31
N GLY A 137 9.47 14.07 -3.30
CA GLY A 137 9.12 15.08 -4.29
C GLY A 137 8.54 14.53 -5.60
N TYR A 138 8.21 13.23 -5.67
CA TYR A 138 7.51 12.66 -6.81
C TYR A 138 5.99 12.83 -6.70
N PRO A 139 5.27 12.92 -7.83
CA PRO A 139 3.81 12.89 -7.79
C PRO A 139 3.31 11.52 -7.31
N PRO A 140 2.12 11.47 -6.67
CA PRO A 140 1.47 10.20 -6.38
C PRO A 140 1.08 9.50 -7.68
N ILE A 141 1.13 8.17 -7.67
CA ILE A 141 0.72 7.33 -8.78
C ILE A 141 -0.59 6.60 -8.51
N ASN A 142 -1.29 6.24 -9.57
CA ASN A 142 -2.50 5.43 -9.53
C ASN A 142 -2.33 4.15 -10.35
N VAL A 143 -2.02 3.03 -9.69
CA VAL A 143 -1.93 1.71 -10.34
C VAL A 143 -3.32 1.31 -10.84
N LYS A 144 -3.51 1.33 -12.16
CA LYS A 144 -4.80 1.14 -12.81
C LYS A 144 -5.29 -0.30 -12.67
N PHE A 145 -6.60 -0.45 -12.52
CA PHE A 145 -7.25 -1.78 -12.49
C PHE A 145 -7.00 -2.60 -13.78
N THR A 146 -6.84 -1.93 -14.92
CA THR A 146 -6.50 -2.57 -16.20
C THR A 146 -5.18 -3.35 -16.14
N ASP A 147 -4.26 -2.90 -15.29
CA ASP A 147 -2.91 -3.48 -15.16
C ASP A 147 -2.82 -4.48 -14.01
N ARG A 148 -3.95 -4.86 -13.39
CA ARG A 148 -3.98 -5.78 -12.23
C ARG A 148 -3.19 -7.06 -12.47
N ARG A 149 -3.23 -7.60 -13.70
CA ARG A 149 -2.51 -8.85 -14.03
C ARG A 149 -1.01 -8.63 -13.98
N ARG A 150 -0.53 -7.59 -14.66
CA ARG A 150 0.87 -7.17 -14.67
C ARG A 150 1.36 -6.85 -13.25
N TYR A 151 0.53 -6.19 -12.45
CA TYR A 151 0.82 -5.90 -11.05
C TYR A 151 1.01 -7.18 -10.22
N TYR A 152 0.11 -8.17 -10.36
CA TYR A 152 0.27 -9.47 -9.68
C TYR A 152 1.49 -10.26 -10.19
N GLU A 153 1.77 -10.22 -11.49
CA GLU A 153 2.97 -10.84 -12.07
C GLU A 153 4.27 -10.28 -11.46
N CYS A 154 4.30 -9.00 -11.07
CA CYS A 154 5.45 -8.42 -10.38
C CYS A 154 5.73 -9.08 -9.02
N PHE A 155 4.69 -9.44 -8.25
CA PHE A 155 4.87 -10.19 -7.00
C PHE A 155 5.37 -11.60 -7.26
N ASP A 156 4.81 -12.27 -8.28
CA ASP A 156 5.23 -13.61 -8.64
C ASP A 156 6.70 -13.64 -9.07
N MET A 157 7.15 -12.69 -9.90
CA MET A 157 8.56 -12.58 -10.29
C MET A 157 9.47 -12.29 -9.10
N TYR A 158 9.01 -11.49 -8.14
CA TYR A 158 9.79 -11.22 -6.92
C TYR A 158 9.95 -12.47 -6.05
N TYR A 159 8.85 -13.18 -5.77
CA TYR A 159 8.87 -14.33 -4.86
C TYR A 159 9.35 -15.64 -5.50
N ARG A 160 9.20 -15.79 -6.82
CA ARG A 160 9.67 -16.97 -7.56
C ARG A 160 11.10 -16.80 -8.06
N ASP A 161 11.39 -15.66 -8.68
CA ASP A 161 12.64 -15.44 -9.44
C ASP A 161 13.63 -14.52 -8.69
N GLY A 162 13.21 -13.93 -7.57
CA GLY A 162 14.07 -13.11 -6.71
C GLY A 162 14.37 -11.71 -7.24
N THR A 163 13.64 -11.24 -8.27
CA THR A 163 13.88 -9.93 -8.90
C THR A 163 12.76 -8.93 -8.59
N ALA A 164 13.15 -7.74 -8.11
CA ALA A 164 12.23 -6.61 -7.91
C ALA A 164 12.10 -5.71 -9.15
N GLU A 165 12.96 -5.90 -10.17
CA GLU A 165 13.01 -5.06 -11.37
C GLU A 165 11.64 -4.84 -12.05
N PRO A 166 10.76 -5.85 -12.20
CA PRO A 166 9.46 -5.65 -12.82
C PRO A 166 8.57 -4.66 -12.07
N MET A 167 8.55 -4.73 -10.74
CA MET A 167 7.80 -3.79 -9.91
C MET A 167 8.41 -2.40 -9.98
N VAL A 168 9.75 -2.29 -9.88
CA VAL A 168 10.46 -1.00 -9.97
C VAL A 168 10.13 -0.31 -11.30
N ARG A 169 10.19 -1.05 -12.41
CA ARG A 169 9.88 -0.54 -13.74
C ARG A 169 8.41 -0.11 -13.85
N MET A 170 7.49 -0.91 -13.34
CA MET A 170 6.07 -0.58 -13.34
C MET A 170 5.81 0.73 -12.56
N VAL A 171 6.41 0.90 -11.38
CA VAL A 171 6.28 2.14 -10.61
C VAL A 171 6.90 3.32 -11.36
N ALA A 172 8.07 3.15 -11.97
CA ALA A 172 8.73 4.20 -12.75
C ALA A 172 7.86 4.68 -13.94
N GLU A 173 7.24 3.76 -14.68
CA GLU A 173 6.33 4.10 -15.79
C GLU A 173 5.12 4.89 -15.31
N TYR A 174 4.54 4.53 -14.16
CA TYR A 174 3.43 5.28 -13.57
C TYR A 174 3.84 6.67 -13.08
N VAL A 175 5.06 6.81 -12.55
CA VAL A 175 5.62 8.12 -12.17
C VAL A 175 5.82 8.99 -13.41
N GLU A 176 6.38 8.43 -14.48
CA GLU A 176 6.55 9.11 -15.77
C GLU A 176 5.21 9.57 -16.34
N GLU A 177 4.21 8.68 -16.39
CA GLU A 177 2.85 9.02 -16.83
C GLU A 177 2.28 10.19 -16.01
N SER A 178 2.40 10.11 -14.69
CA SER A 178 1.90 11.17 -13.80
C SER A 178 2.61 12.50 -14.08
N LEU A 179 3.94 12.50 -14.18
CA LEU A 179 4.72 13.71 -14.51
C LEU A 179 4.31 14.31 -15.85
N GLU A 180 4.09 13.50 -16.88
CA GLU A 180 3.62 13.97 -18.17
C GLU A 180 2.23 14.63 -18.09
N GLU A 181 1.31 14.09 -17.29
CA GLU A 181 0.02 14.72 -17.04
C GLU A 181 0.17 16.11 -16.42
N TYR A 182 1.01 16.25 -15.38
CA TYR A 182 1.28 17.57 -14.78
C TYR A 182 1.93 18.53 -15.78
N LEU A 183 2.87 18.07 -16.61
CA LEU A 183 3.50 18.90 -17.63
C LEU A 183 2.52 19.37 -18.72
N LYS A 184 1.52 18.56 -19.06
CA LYS A 184 0.45 18.96 -20.00
C LYS A 184 -0.42 20.09 -19.46
N LEU A 185 -0.60 20.20 -18.13
CA LEU A 185 -1.37 21.28 -17.50
C LEU A 185 -0.62 22.63 -17.49
N LEU A 186 0.69 22.63 -17.71
CA LEU A 186 1.52 23.84 -17.77
C LEU A 186 1.62 24.43 -19.18
N LYS A 187 1.11 23.73 -20.20
CA LYS A 187 1.06 24.18 -21.59
C LYS A 187 -0.29 24.84 -21.89
#